data_AF-A0A1A8UDX9-F1
#
_entry.id   AF-A0A1A8UDX9-F1
#
_cell.length_a   1.000
_cell.length_b   1.000
_cell.length_c   1.000
_cell.angle_alpha   90.00
_cell.angle_beta   90.00
_cell.angle_gamma   90.00
#
_symmetry.space_group_name_H-M   'P 1'
#
loop_
_entity.id
_entity.type
_entity.pdbx_description
1 polymer ?
#
loop_
_entity_poly.entity_id
_entity_poly.type
_entity_poly.pdbx_seq_one_letter_code
_entity_poly.pdbx_strand_id
1 'polypeptide(L)' 'LCCAYRLNLFGPRYQWIFAAGGTAGWRLGWQPSHCSAHNLLMAADGSFRLQARDFSTRNTPGVSGRTPHDFQES' A
#
# COMPACT_ATOMS: atom_id res chain seq x y z
N LEU A 1 -10.53 -4.30 7.37
CA LEU A 1 -10.71 -2.99 8.03
C LEU A 1 -12.14 -2.74 8.52
N CYS A 2 -13.20 -3.08 7.78
CA CYS A 2 -14.58 -2.91 8.27
C CYS A 2 -14.84 -3.57 9.65
N CYS A 3 -14.42 -4.81 9.85
CA CYS A 3 -14.56 -5.48 11.15
C CYS A 3 -13.72 -4.81 12.25
N ALA A 4 -12.52 -4.32 11.92
CA ALA A 4 -11.68 -3.59 12.87
C ALA A 4 -12.36 -2.30 13.35
N TYR A 5 -13.04 -1.58 12.44
CA TYR A 5 -13.87 -0.43 12.80
C TYR A 5 -15.00 -0.84 13.76
N ARG A 6 -15.76 -1.90 13.43
CA ARG A 6 -16.87 -2.39 14.27
C ARG A 6 -16.44 -2.86 15.65
N LEU A 7 -15.20 -3.31 15.79
CA LEU A 7 -14.61 -3.77 17.04
C LEU A 7 -13.81 -2.68 17.78
N ASN A 8 -13.82 -1.43 17.30
CA ASN A 8 -13.03 -0.31 17.85
C ASN A 8 -11.52 -0.62 17.97
N LEU A 9 -10.98 -1.33 16.98
CA LEU A 9 -9.55 -1.69 16.88
C LEU A 9 -8.78 -0.68 16.00
N PHE A 10 -8.91 0.61 16.29
CA PHE A 10 -8.24 1.69 15.55
C PHE A 10 -7.95 2.89 16.46
N GLY A 11 -7.17 3.86 15.97
CA GLY A 11 -6.73 5.03 16.73
C GLY A 11 -5.36 4.83 17.41
N PRO A 12 -4.97 5.70 18.36
CA PRO A 12 -3.58 5.85 18.81
C PRO A 12 -2.99 4.65 19.56
N ARG A 13 -3.82 3.64 19.87
CA ARG A 13 -3.42 2.41 20.58
C ARG A 13 -3.16 1.22 19.65
N TYR A 14 -3.43 1.36 18.34
CA TYR A 14 -3.34 0.27 17.37
C TYR A 14 -2.47 0.68 16.18
N GLN A 15 -1.52 -0.18 15.81
CA GLN A 15 -0.68 0.02 14.63
C GLN A 15 -1.00 -1.03 13.58
N TRP A 16 -1.43 -0.58 12.40
CA TRP A 16 -1.63 -1.44 11.24
C TRP A 16 -0.40 -1.39 10.34
N ILE A 17 0.05 -2.58 9.89
CA ILE A 17 1.10 -2.73 8.89
C ILE A 17 0.54 -3.64 7.80
N PHE A 18 0.40 -3.11 6.59
CA PHE A 18 -0.13 -3.84 5.44
C PHE A 18 1.02 -4.19 4.48
N ALA A 19 1.09 -5.46 4.06
CA ALA A 19 1.86 -5.82 2.88
C ALA A 19 1.17 -5.24 1.65
N ALA A 20 1.87 -4.40 0.88
CA ALA A 20 1.38 -3.99 -0.42
C ALA A 20 1.57 -5.14 -1.40
N GLY A 21 0.47 -5.61 -1.97
CA GLY A 21 0.53 -6.40 -3.19
C GLY A 21 0.46 -5.45 -4.38
N GLY A 22 1.57 -5.28 -5.10
CA GLY A 22 1.63 -4.61 -6.40
C GLY A 22 1.12 -3.16 -6.50
N THR A 23 1.31 -2.56 -7.67
CA THR A 23 0.87 -1.19 -8.01
C THR A 23 -0.65 -1.02 -8.02
N ALA A 24 -1.40 -2.12 -8.16
CA ALA A 24 -2.84 -2.15 -8.01
C ALA A 24 -3.21 -2.36 -6.54
N GLY A 25 -3.08 -1.28 -5.75
CA GLY A 25 -3.57 -1.24 -4.38
C GLY A 25 -4.97 -1.87 -4.30
N TRP A 26 -5.17 -2.73 -3.29
CA TRP A 26 -6.36 -3.55 -3.08
C TRP A 26 -7.61 -2.89 -3.65
N ARG A 27 -8.07 -3.34 -4.83
CA ARG A 27 -9.39 -2.97 -5.32
C ARG A 27 -10.37 -3.49 -4.28
N LEU A 28 -11.03 -2.59 -3.57
CA LEU A 28 -12.17 -2.93 -2.72
C LEU A 28 -13.13 -3.71 -3.61
N GLY A 29 -13.15 -5.04 -3.43
CA GLY A 29 -13.91 -5.95 -4.25
C GLY A 29 -15.39 -5.57 -4.27
N TRP A 30 -16.07 -6.02 -5.32
CA TRP A 30 -17.39 -5.60 -5.80
C TRP A 30 -18.58 -5.90 -4.86
N GLN A 31 -18.31 -6.20 -3.59
CA GLN A 31 -19.31 -6.22 -2.53
C GLN A 31 -18.77 -5.36 -1.39
N PRO A 32 -19.26 -4.12 -1.21
CA PRO A 32 -18.90 -3.35 -0.04
C PRO A 32 -19.40 -4.16 1.16
N SER A 33 -18.46 -4.70 1.96
CA SER A 33 -18.75 -5.00 3.37
C SER A 33 -19.57 -3.82 3.89
N HIS A 34 -20.71 -4.04 4.56
CA HIS A 34 -21.65 -3.01 5.05
C HIS A 34 -20.99 -1.93 5.94
N CYS A 35 -20.09 -1.16 5.36
CA CYS A 35 -19.18 -0.19 5.92
C CYS A 35 -19.00 0.87 4.84
N SER A 36 -19.23 2.12 5.23
CA SER A 36 -18.95 3.25 4.39
C SER A 36 -17.44 3.36 4.12
N ALA A 37 -17.08 4.05 3.03
CA ALA A 37 -15.70 4.43 2.77
C ALA A 37 -15.10 5.22 3.95
N HIS A 38 -15.90 6.06 4.61
CA HIS A 38 -15.49 6.80 5.80
C HIS A 38 -15.02 5.88 6.95
N ASN A 39 -15.78 4.83 7.29
CA ASN A 39 -15.42 3.89 8.34
C ASN A 39 -14.12 3.13 8.02
N LEU A 40 -13.91 2.81 6.74
CA LEU A 40 -12.68 2.17 6.27
C LEU A 40 -11.48 3.10 6.41
N LEU A 41 -11.62 4.38 6.03
CA LEU A 41 -10.56 5.38 6.16
C LEU A 41 -10.20 5.63 7.63
N MET A 42 -11.20 5.79 8.50
CA MET A 42 -11.01 5.94 9.95
C MET A 42 -10.23 4.77 10.56
N ALA A 43 -10.56 3.54 10.18
CA ALA A 43 -9.85 2.35 10.70
C ALA A 43 -8.46 2.16 10.09
N ALA A 44 -8.20 2.71 8.91
CA ALA A 44 -6.91 2.64 8.21
C ALA A 44 -5.96 3.78 8.57
N ASP A 45 -6.44 4.80 9.28
CA ASP A 45 -5.66 5.99 9.59
C ASP A 45 -4.40 5.64 10.38
N GLY A 46 -3.28 6.27 10.01
CA GLY A 46 -1.96 5.97 10.59
C GLY A 46 -1.35 4.61 10.20
N SER A 47 -1.91 3.87 9.24
CA SER A 47 -1.34 2.59 8.81
C SER A 47 -0.07 2.72 7.97
N PHE A 48 0.86 1.77 8.16
CA PHE A 48 2.04 1.62 7.30
C PHE A 48 1.75 0.66 6.16
N ARG A 49 2.26 0.97 4.97
CA ARG A 49 2.20 0.09 3.81
C ARG A 49 3.61 -0.27 3.38
N LEU A 50 3.94 -1.56 3.44
CA LEU A 50 5.23 -2.10 3.00
C LEU A 50 5.20 -2.33 1.49
N GLN A 51 6.06 -1.66 0.74
CA GLN A 51 6.18 -1.82 -0.71
C GLN A 51 7.62 -2.24 -1.04
N ALA A 52 7.76 -3.34 -1.78
CA ALA A 52 9.01 -3.65 -2.45
C ALA A 52 9.15 -2.71 -3.65
N ARG A 53 10.35 -2.18 -3.88
CA ARG A 53 10.64 -1.37 -5.05
C ARG A 53 11.22 -2.28 -6.13
N ASP A 54 10.65 -2.23 -7.31
CA ASP A 54 11.15 -2.99 -8.45
C ASP A 54 12.44 -2.37 -9.01
N PHE A 55 12.61 -1.04 -8.89
CA PHE A 55 13.77 -0.31 -9.37
C PHE A 55 14.52 0.44 -8.27
N SER A 56 15.84 0.51 -8.43
CA SER A 56 16.71 1.36 -7.63
C SER A 56 16.42 2.84 -7.90
N THR A 57 16.54 3.69 -6.88
CA THR A 57 16.47 5.16 -7.04
C THR A 57 17.79 5.79 -7.44
N ARG A 58 18.88 5.03 -7.49
CA ARG A 58 20.19 5.55 -7.85
C ARG A 58 20.28 5.68 -9.36
N ASN A 59 20.69 6.86 -9.82
CA ASN A 59 20.97 7.11 -11.23
C ASN A 59 22.39 6.64 -11.61
N THR A 60 22.69 5.36 -11.36
CA THR A 60 24.00 4.76 -11.62
C THR A 60 23.83 3.57 -12.56
N PRO A 61 24.66 3.45 -13.61
CA PRO A 61 24.62 2.31 -14.52
C PRO A 61 24.78 0.96 -13.81
N GLY A 62 23.95 -0.01 -14.19
CA GLY A 62 24.09 -1.41 -13.78
C GLY A 62 25.07 -2.19 -14.67
N VAL A 63 25.05 -3.52 -14.56
CA VAL A 63 25.89 -4.43 -15.37
C VAL A 63 25.59 -4.30 -16.87
N SER A 64 24.37 -3.90 -17.24
CA SER A 64 23.98 -3.59 -18.62
C SER A 64 24.55 -2.26 -19.15
N GLY A 65 25.25 -1.48 -18.33
CA GLY A 65 25.70 -0.13 -18.67
C GLY A 65 24.57 0.92 -18.70
N ARG A 66 23.34 0.53 -18.37
CA ARG A 66 22.14 1.39 -18.39
C ARG A 66 21.74 1.79 -16.97
N THR A 67 21.19 3.00 -16.82
CA THR A 67 20.54 3.40 -15.56
C THR A 67 19.17 2.72 -15.43
N PRO A 68 18.58 2.64 -14.22
CA PRO A 68 17.22 2.12 -14.06
C PRO A 68 16.18 2.86 -14.91
N HIS A 69 16.32 4.18 -15.06
CA HIS A 69 15.44 4.99 -15.90
C HIS A 69 15.59 4.63 -17.38
N ASP A 70 16.83 4.55 -17.89
CA ASP A 70 17.06 4.19 -19.29
C ASP A 70 16.47 2.80 -19.59
N PHE A 71 16.62 1.85 -18.68
CA PHE A 71 16.06 0.51 -18.85
C PHE A 71 14.53 0.51 -18.89
N GLN A 72 13.86 1.35 -18.09
CA GLN A 72 12.41 1.43 -18.05
C GLN A 72 11.81 2.11 -19.29
N GLU A 73 12.52 3.06 -19.89
CA GLU A 73 12.09 3.83 -21.07
C GLU A 73 12.37 3.12 -22.41
N SER A 74 12.70 1.82 -22.40
CA SER A 74 12.97 1.04 -23.62
C SER A 74 12.08 -0.18 -23.74
#